data_AF-A0A2V8PYX5-F1
#
_entry.id   AF-A0A2V8PYX5-F1
#
_cell.length_a   1.000
_cell.length_b   1.000
_cell.length_c   1.000
_cell.angle_alpha   90.00
_cell.angle_beta   90.00
_cell.angle_gamma   90.00
#
_symmetry.space_group_name_H-M   'P 1'
#
loop_
_entity.id
_entity.type
_entity.pdbx_description
1 polymer ?
#
loop_
_entity_poly.entity_id
_entity_poly.type
_entity_poly.pdbx_seq_one_letter_code
_entity_poly.pdbx_strand_id
1 'polypeptide(L)'
;MVAGLLLLSVVIACRSSSPSEEKCTGEVTYEGKTYTGGPTKTAEDAQRFACNNYCLEADPEFDAHYGIWLESPKGEAAGRPPKKEAIYKDKDLLDYLTKDCANKCVARVKDGKLKGETKCP
;
A
#
# COMPACT_ATOMS: atom_id res chain seq x y z
N MET A 1 64.30 -26.23 15.98
CA MET A 1 63.89 -25.98 14.57
C MET A 1 63.22 -27.27 14.13
N VAL A 2 61.97 -27.39 13.70
CA VAL A 2 61.00 -26.50 13.00
C VAL A 2 59.61 -26.99 13.46
N ALA A 3 58.90 -26.24 14.31
CA ALA A 3 57.78 -25.38 13.95
C ALA A 3 56.69 -26.08 13.11
N GLY A 4 55.61 -26.51 13.79
CA GLY A 4 54.42 -27.09 13.18
C GLY A 4 53.65 -26.05 12.36
N LEU A 5 53.35 -26.39 11.10
CA LEU A 5 52.44 -25.64 10.25
C LEU A 5 50.99 -26.05 10.56
N LEU A 6 50.28 -25.19 11.31
CA LEU A 6 48.83 -25.19 11.38
C LEU A 6 48.28 -24.51 10.11
N LEU A 7 47.65 -25.29 9.24
CA LEU A 7 46.91 -24.81 8.08
C LEU A 7 45.66 -24.05 8.56
N LEU A 8 45.70 -22.73 8.52
CA LEU A 8 44.53 -21.87 8.69
C LEU A 8 43.65 -21.95 7.44
N SER A 9 42.63 -22.80 7.50
CA SER A 9 41.50 -22.76 6.58
C SER A 9 40.74 -21.45 6.78
N VAL A 10 41.04 -20.46 5.95
CA VAL A 10 40.25 -19.23 5.83
C VAL A 10 38.89 -19.62 5.26
N VAL A 11 37.91 -19.80 6.14
CA VAL A 11 36.51 -19.86 5.75
C VAL A 11 36.15 -18.45 5.30
N ILE A 12 36.22 -18.20 3.99
CA ILE A 12 35.58 -17.04 3.37
C ILE A 12 34.08 -17.28 3.52
N ALA A 13 33.55 -16.91 4.69
CA ALA A 13 32.13 -16.70 4.84
C ALA A 13 31.78 -15.54 3.92
N CYS A 14 31.27 -15.87 2.72
CA CYS A 14 30.49 -14.94 1.92
C CYS A 14 29.34 -14.48 2.82
N ARG A 15 29.56 -13.38 3.55
CA ARG A 15 28.48 -12.56 4.09
C ARG A 15 27.76 -12.00 2.88
N SER A 16 26.83 -12.79 2.35
CA SER A 16 25.75 -12.29 1.52
C SER A 16 24.89 -11.43 2.41
N SER A 17 25.36 -10.21 2.68
CA SER A 17 24.51 -9.12 3.12
C SER A 17 23.54 -8.89 1.97
N SER A 18 22.38 -9.55 2.03
CA SER A 18 21.25 -9.18 1.20
C SER A 18 21.06 -7.66 1.37
N PRO A 19 21.03 -6.87 0.28
CA PRO A 19 20.65 -5.48 0.40
C PRO A 19 19.29 -5.48 1.09
N SER A 20 19.17 -4.78 2.22
CA SER A 20 17.87 -4.46 2.78
C SER A 20 17.09 -3.81 1.65
N GLU A 21 16.07 -4.48 1.12
CA GLU A 21 15.23 -3.92 0.06
C GLU A 21 14.76 -2.56 0.55
N GLU A 22 15.26 -1.49 -0.04
CA GLU A 22 14.89 -0.13 0.32
C GLU A 22 13.38 0.02 0.09
N LYS A 23 12.63 0.34 1.15
CA LYS A 23 11.16 0.38 1.08
C LYS A 23 10.65 1.80 1.27
N CYS A 24 9.87 2.26 0.30
CA CYS A 24 9.15 3.51 0.35
C CYS A 24 7.82 3.35 1.11
N THR A 25 7.43 4.39 1.85
CA THR A 25 6.08 4.57 2.42
C THR A 25 5.48 5.88 1.92
N GLY A 26 4.15 5.91 1.83
CA GLY A 26 3.39 7.08 1.42
C GLY A 26 2.40 7.48 2.50
N GLU A 27 2.01 8.74 2.51
CA GLU A 27 1.03 9.32 3.42
C GLU A 27 0.09 10.25 2.65
N VAL A 28 -1.18 10.24 3.02
CA VAL A 28 -2.20 11.21 2.60
C VAL A 28 -2.89 11.71 3.86
N THR A 29 -3.03 13.02 4.02
CA THR A 29 -3.77 13.60 5.16
C THR A 29 -5.04 14.28 4.67
N TYR A 30 -6.17 13.91 5.25
CA TYR A 30 -7.49 14.49 4.98
C TYR A 30 -8.26 14.64 6.29
N GLU A 31 -8.86 15.81 6.52
CA GLU A 31 -9.65 16.10 7.73
C GLU A 31 -8.97 15.72 9.06
N GLY A 32 -7.65 15.92 9.15
CA GLY A 32 -6.86 15.61 10.35
C GLY A 32 -6.50 14.13 10.53
N LYS A 33 -6.95 13.24 9.65
CA LYS A 33 -6.56 11.82 9.62
C LYS A 33 -5.50 11.56 8.56
N THR A 34 -4.53 10.70 8.88
CA THR A 34 -3.48 10.27 7.95
C THR A 34 -3.69 8.83 7.51
N TYR A 35 -3.62 8.60 6.20
CA TYR A 35 -3.73 7.31 5.54
C TYR A 35 -2.36 6.94 4.99
N THR A 36 -1.83 5.80 5.43
CA THR A 36 -0.48 5.38 5.08
C THR A 36 -0.50 4.30 4.01
N GLY A 37 0.52 4.26 3.14
CA GLY A 37 0.68 3.28 2.08
C GLY A 37 2.07 2.67 2.06
N GLY A 38 2.16 1.41 1.63
CA GLY A 38 3.40 0.63 1.61
C GLY A 38 3.58 -0.26 2.84
N PRO A 39 4.79 -0.83 3.04
CA PRO A 39 6.01 -0.56 2.29
C PRO A 39 5.99 -1.05 0.83
N THR A 40 6.57 -0.28 -0.10
CA THR A 40 6.69 -0.61 -1.55
C THR A 40 8.09 -0.31 -2.08
N LYS A 41 8.38 -0.66 -3.34
CA LYS A 41 9.68 -0.39 -3.98
C LYS A 41 9.84 1.03 -4.52
N THR A 42 8.74 1.74 -4.75
CA THR A 42 8.74 3.05 -5.42
C THR A 42 7.91 4.06 -4.65
N ALA A 43 8.32 5.33 -4.69
CA ALA A 43 7.56 6.43 -4.10
C ALA A 43 6.15 6.54 -4.72
N GLU A 44 6.03 6.30 -6.04
CA GLU A 44 4.75 6.35 -6.76
C GLU A 44 3.77 5.30 -6.22
N ASP A 45 4.20 4.04 -6.09
CA ASP A 45 3.36 2.98 -5.52
C ASP A 45 3.00 3.29 -4.07
N ALA A 46 3.94 3.86 -3.31
CA ALA A 46 3.71 4.20 -1.91
C ALA A 46 2.61 5.28 -1.79
N GLN A 47 2.67 6.33 -2.61
CA GLN A 47 1.65 7.37 -2.68
C GLN A 47 0.30 6.81 -3.16
N ARG A 48 0.31 5.96 -4.18
CA ARG A 48 -0.91 5.30 -4.69
C ARG A 48 -1.55 4.42 -3.62
N PHE A 49 -0.76 3.69 -2.83
CA PHE A 49 -1.28 2.85 -1.75
C PHE A 49 -1.85 3.67 -0.60
N ALA A 50 -1.25 4.82 -0.28
CA ALA A 50 -1.81 5.76 0.69
C ALA A 50 -3.16 6.30 0.18
N CYS A 51 -3.23 6.64 -1.11
CA CYS A 51 -4.48 7.03 -1.76
C CYS A 51 -5.54 5.92 -1.77
N ASN A 52 -5.17 4.66 -1.98
CA ASN A 52 -6.10 3.52 -1.88
C ASN A 52 -6.73 3.43 -0.49
N ASN A 53 -5.94 3.62 0.58
CA ASN A 53 -6.44 3.59 1.95
C ASN A 53 -7.29 4.82 2.29
N TYR A 54 -6.92 6.01 1.80
CA TYR A 54 -7.79 7.18 1.84
C TYR A 54 -9.14 6.91 1.17
N CYS A 55 -9.13 6.32 -0.03
CA CYS A 55 -10.35 6.01 -0.77
C CYS A 55 -11.24 5.00 -0.05
N LEU A 56 -10.64 3.97 0.55
CA LEU A 56 -11.40 2.95 1.29
C LEU A 56 -12.13 3.52 2.52
N GLU A 57 -11.55 4.54 3.15
CA GLU A 57 -11.96 4.98 4.48
C GLU A 57 -12.60 6.36 4.54
N ALA A 58 -12.37 7.21 3.53
CA ALA A 58 -12.69 8.63 3.58
C ALA A 58 -13.43 9.15 2.34
N ASP A 59 -13.48 8.37 1.27
CA ASP A 59 -14.11 8.80 0.03
C ASP A 59 -15.64 8.56 0.08
N PRO A 60 -16.47 9.62 0.05
CA PRO A 60 -17.92 9.47 0.13
C PRO A 60 -18.51 8.78 -1.11
N GLU A 61 -17.86 8.90 -2.27
CA GLU A 61 -18.30 8.18 -3.47
C GLU A 61 -18.10 6.66 -3.30
N PHE A 62 -16.93 6.21 -2.82
CA PHE A 62 -16.73 4.80 -2.48
C PHE A 62 -17.75 4.27 -1.46
N ASP A 63 -18.09 5.07 -0.45
CA ASP A 63 -19.10 4.71 0.55
C ASP A 63 -20.48 4.48 -0.06
N ALA A 64 -20.86 5.32 -1.04
CA ALA A 64 -22.09 5.15 -1.80
C ALA A 64 -22.05 3.88 -2.67
N HIS A 65 -20.95 3.64 -3.38
CA HIS A 65 -20.77 2.42 -4.19
C HIS A 65 -20.86 1.15 -3.33
N TYR A 66 -20.20 1.15 -2.17
CA TYR A 66 -20.26 0.05 -1.22
C TYR A 66 -21.67 -0.16 -0.65
N GLY A 67 -22.38 0.91 -0.31
CA GLY A 67 -23.77 0.85 0.16
C GLY A 67 -24.71 0.21 -0.87
N ILE A 68 -24.63 0.64 -2.13
CA ILE A 68 -25.39 0.06 -3.24
C ILE A 68 -25.05 -1.42 -3.42
N TRP A 69 -23.76 -1.77 -3.35
CA TRP A 69 -23.34 -3.15 -3.48
C TRP A 69 -23.86 -4.04 -2.34
N LEU A 70 -23.86 -3.55 -1.10
CA LEU A 70 -24.41 -4.27 0.06
C LEU A 70 -25.89 -4.63 -0.08
N GLU A 71 -26.66 -3.76 -0.74
CA GLU A 71 -28.09 -3.97 -1.02
C GLU A 71 -28.34 -4.84 -2.25
N SER A 72 -27.30 -5.13 -3.04
CA SER A 72 -27.41 -6.00 -4.21
C SER A 72 -27.45 -7.49 -3.83
N PRO A 73 -27.94 -8.37 -4.73
CA PRO A 73 -27.88 -9.82 -4.51
C PRO A 73 -26.46 -10.35 -4.24
N LYS A 74 -25.42 -9.71 -4.81
CA LYS A 74 -24.02 -10.09 -4.57
C LYS A 74 -23.59 -9.76 -3.14
N GLY A 75 -23.94 -8.58 -2.64
CA GLY A 75 -23.63 -8.15 -1.28
C GLY A 75 -24.34 -8.99 -0.22
N GLU A 76 -25.60 -9.34 -0.47
CA GLU A 76 -26.37 -10.25 0.37
C GLU A 76 -25.75 -11.66 0.41
N ALA A 77 -25.46 -12.24 -0.77
CA ALA A 77 -24.81 -13.55 -0.87
C ALA A 77 -23.41 -13.59 -0.22
N ALA A 78 -22.71 -12.46 -0.19
CA ALA A 78 -21.40 -12.32 0.45
C ALA A 78 -21.47 -12.19 1.98
N GLY A 79 -22.67 -12.07 2.57
CA GLY A 79 -22.86 -11.90 4.02
C GLY A 79 -22.63 -10.48 4.52
N ARG A 80 -22.76 -9.46 3.66
CA ARG A 80 -22.55 -8.04 3.99
C ARG A 80 -21.22 -7.75 4.72
N PRO A 81 -20.09 -8.19 4.15
CA PRO A 81 -18.78 -8.05 4.80
C PRO A 81 -18.33 -6.58 4.84
N PRO A 82 -17.39 -6.21 5.74
CA PRO A 82 -16.86 -4.85 5.79
C PRO A 82 -16.14 -4.44 4.49
N LYS A 83 -16.03 -3.13 4.23
CA LYS A 83 -15.42 -2.52 3.02
C LYS A 83 -14.14 -3.21 2.55
N LYS A 84 -13.19 -3.41 3.46
CA LYS A 84 -11.88 -4.02 3.15
C LYS A 84 -11.99 -5.45 2.62
N GLU A 85 -12.97 -6.21 3.07
CA GLU A 85 -13.22 -7.54 2.56
C GLU A 85 -14.06 -7.48 1.27
N ALA A 86 -15.05 -6.58 1.20
CA ALA A 86 -15.92 -6.40 0.04
C ALA A 86 -15.15 -6.09 -1.24
N ILE A 87 -14.10 -5.26 -1.19
CA ILE A 87 -13.25 -4.96 -2.35
C ILE A 87 -12.55 -6.19 -2.94
N TYR A 88 -12.39 -7.28 -2.19
CA TYR A 88 -11.84 -8.53 -2.74
C TYR A 88 -12.91 -9.48 -3.26
N LYS A 89 -14.19 -9.21 -2.95
CA LYS A 89 -15.33 -10.01 -3.41
C LYS A 89 -16.04 -9.41 -4.61
N ASP A 90 -15.84 -8.12 -4.88
CA ASP A 90 -16.42 -7.45 -6.01
C ASP A 90 -15.40 -6.59 -6.76
N LYS A 91 -15.28 -6.88 -8.06
CA LYS A 91 -14.30 -6.24 -8.94
C LYS A 91 -14.61 -4.77 -9.17
N ASP A 92 -15.88 -4.38 -9.19
CA ASP A 92 -16.26 -3.01 -9.49
C ASP A 92 -15.90 -2.09 -8.31
N LEU A 93 -16.08 -2.58 -7.07
CA LEU A 93 -15.58 -1.89 -5.87
C LEU A 93 -14.05 -1.75 -5.89
N LEU A 94 -13.32 -2.80 -6.25
CA LEU A 94 -11.86 -2.73 -6.35
C LEU A 94 -11.39 -1.77 -7.44
N ASP A 95 -12.03 -1.83 -8.61
CA ASP A 95 -11.67 -1.00 -9.76
C ASP A 95 -11.97 0.46 -9.47
N TYR A 96 -13.11 0.80 -8.87
CA TYR A 96 -13.40 2.17 -8.44
C TYR A 96 -12.31 2.68 -7.49
N LEU A 97 -11.98 1.90 -6.45
CA LEU A 97 -10.97 2.30 -5.46
C LEU A 97 -9.61 2.53 -6.10
N THR A 98 -9.14 1.59 -6.94
CA THR A 98 -7.77 1.58 -7.44
C THR A 98 -7.56 2.38 -8.73
N LYS A 99 -8.59 2.54 -9.56
CA LYS A 99 -8.50 3.18 -10.89
C LYS A 99 -9.20 4.52 -10.97
N ASP A 100 -10.19 4.77 -10.13
CA ASP A 100 -10.92 6.05 -10.16
C ASP A 100 -10.49 6.91 -8.99
N CYS A 101 -10.85 6.52 -7.76
CA CYS A 101 -10.57 7.33 -6.59
C CYS A 101 -9.06 7.52 -6.35
N ALA A 102 -8.26 6.45 -6.40
CA ALA A 102 -6.83 6.58 -6.14
C ALA A 102 -6.11 7.46 -7.18
N ASN A 103 -6.52 7.39 -8.44
CA ASN A 103 -5.99 8.25 -9.50
C ASN A 103 -6.35 9.74 -9.27
N LYS A 104 -7.62 10.02 -8.91
CA LYS A 104 -8.05 11.37 -8.52
C LYS A 104 -7.27 11.86 -7.29
N CYS A 105 -7.06 11.00 -6.29
CA CYS A 105 -6.30 11.34 -5.08
C CYS A 105 -4.85 11.71 -5.41
N VAL A 106 -4.14 10.89 -6.19
CA VAL A 106 -2.76 11.18 -6.61
C VAL A 106 -2.69 12.50 -7.39
N ALA A 107 -3.62 12.75 -8.30
CA ALA A 107 -3.70 14.02 -9.03
C ALA A 107 -3.91 15.21 -8.09
N ARG A 108 -4.80 15.08 -7.08
CA ARG A 108 -5.03 16.13 -6.08
C ARG A 108 -3.81 16.39 -5.20
N VAL A 109 -3.04 15.35 -4.85
CA VAL A 109 -1.77 15.50 -4.15
C VAL A 109 -0.77 16.27 -5.00
N LYS A 110 -0.63 15.90 -6.29
CA LYS A 110 0.26 16.58 -7.24
C LYS A 110 -0.11 18.06 -7.45
N ASP A 111 -1.41 18.35 -7.47
CA ASP A 111 -1.95 19.71 -7.57
C ASP A 111 -1.85 20.51 -6.26
N GLY A 112 -1.40 19.90 -5.15
CA GLY A 112 -1.35 20.53 -3.83
C GLY A 112 -2.73 20.74 -3.18
N LYS A 113 -3.80 20.16 -3.74
CA LYS A 113 -5.18 20.22 -3.22
C LYS A 113 -5.45 19.21 -2.10
N LEU A 114 -4.54 18.26 -1.93
CA LEU A 114 -4.56 17.27 -0.86
C LEU A 114 -3.13 17.13 -0.32
N LYS A 115 -2.97 17.05 1.00
CA LYS A 115 -1.64 16.85 1.58
C LYS A 115 -1.20 15.40 1.37
N GLY A 116 -0.06 15.19 0.72
CA GLY A 116 0.55 13.88 0.57
C GLY A 116 2.07 13.96 0.62
N GLU A 117 2.69 12.92 1.18
CA GLU A 117 4.13 12.81 1.39
C GLU A 117 4.60 11.38 1.10
N THR A 118 5.82 11.22 0.59
CA THR A 118 6.46 9.91 0.41
C THR A 118 7.83 9.91 1.06
N LYS A 119 8.16 8.82 1.76
CA LYS A 119 9.45 8.61 2.42
C LYS A 119 10.09 7.37 1.82
N CYS A 120 11.26 7.52 1.22
CA CYS A 120 12.11 6.42 0.77
C CYS A 120 13.46 6.50 1.49
N PRO A 121 14.19 5.39 1.62
CA PRO A 121 15.55 5.39 2.17
C PRO A 121 16.51 6.31 1.42
#